data_AF-A0A3S1AQ78-F1
#
_entry.id   AF-A0A3S1AQ78-F1
#
_cell.length_a   1.000
_cell.length_b   1.000
_cell.length_c   1.000
_cell.angle_alpha   90.00
_cell.angle_beta   90.00
_cell.angle_gamma   90.00
#
_symmetry.space_group_name_H-M   'P 1'
#
loop_
_entity.id
_entity.type
_entity.pdbx_description
1 polymer ?
#
loop_
_entity_poly.entity_id
_entity_poly.type
_entity_poly.pdbx_seq_one_letter_code
_entity_poly.pdbx_strand_id
1 'polypeptide(L)'
;MLTKKICIEYYGINCYVCGFNFEKFYGEIGQGFTHIHHLISLSQINQEYEVYPVQDLRPVCPNCHAMIHRKNPPYTIEQIKNILE
;
A
#
# COMPACT_ATOMS: atom_id res chain seq x y z
N MET A 1 -4.05 -5.12 -13.11
CA MET A 1 -5.45 -5.13 -12.61
C MET A 1 -5.73 -6.33 -11.72
N LEU A 2 -5.34 -7.55 -12.10
CA LEU A 2 -5.52 -8.76 -11.28
C LEU A 2 -4.74 -8.71 -9.95
N THR A 3 -3.47 -8.29 -9.99
CA THR A 3 -2.60 -8.24 -8.81
C THR A 3 -3.14 -7.33 -7.70
N LYS A 4 -3.65 -6.14 -8.05
CA LYS A 4 -4.29 -5.23 -7.09
C LYS A 4 -5.54 -5.86 -6.44
N LYS A 5 -6.37 -6.54 -7.23
CA LYS A 5 -7.58 -7.20 -6.74
C LYS A 5 -7.25 -8.28 -5.71
N ILE A 6 -6.29 -9.16 -6.02
CA ILE A 6 -5.84 -10.22 -5.09
C ILE A 6 -5.29 -9.61 -3.78
N CYS A 7 -4.50 -8.54 -3.88
CA CYS A 7 -4.00 -7.84 -2.70
C CYS A 7 -5.14 -7.31 -1.81
N ILE A 8 -6.16 -6.68 -2.43
CA ILE A 8 -7.33 -6.16 -1.70
C ILE A 8 -8.19 -7.30 -1.13
N GLU A 9 -8.39 -8.39 -1.87
CA GLU A 9 -9.13 -9.55 -1.37
C GLU A 9 -8.45 -10.18 -0.15
N TYR A 10 -7.12 -10.21 -0.12
CA TYR A 10 -6.36 -10.77 0.98
C TYR A 10 -6.22 -9.83 2.19
N TYR A 11 -5.85 -8.56 1.96
CA TYR A 11 -5.55 -7.60 3.03
C TYR A 11 -6.71 -6.66 3.39
N GLY A 12 -7.75 -6.61 2.55
CA GLY A 12 -8.82 -5.63 2.64
C GLY A 12 -8.40 -4.25 2.09
N ILE A 13 -9.22 -3.24 2.42
CA ILE A 13 -9.08 -1.86 1.93
C ILE A 13 -8.57 -0.87 2.98
N ASN A 14 -8.34 -1.33 4.21
CA ASN A 14 -7.79 -0.47 5.26
C ASN A 14 -6.31 -0.18 4.95
N CYS A 15 -5.85 1.02 5.27
CA CYS A 15 -4.44 1.32 5.20
C CYS A 15 -3.67 0.40 6.14
N TYR A 16 -2.72 -0.35 5.59
CA TYR A 16 -1.89 -1.29 6.34
C TYR A 16 -0.91 -0.61 7.32
N VAL A 17 -0.73 0.70 7.19
CA VAL A 17 0.10 1.53 8.07
C VAL A 17 -0.73 2.08 9.23
N CYS A 18 -1.74 2.92 8.95
CA CYS A 18 -2.48 3.65 9.99
C CYS A 18 -3.92 3.17 10.22
N GLY A 19 -4.38 2.12 9.54
CA GLY A 19 -5.74 1.58 9.67
C GLY A 19 -6.84 2.41 9.00
N PHE A 20 -6.54 3.59 8.44
CA PHE A 20 -7.53 4.46 7.81
C PHE A 20 -8.29 3.74 6.69
N ASN A 21 -9.62 3.87 6.69
CA ASN A 21 -10.50 3.30 5.68
C ASN A 21 -11.34 4.43 5.04
N PHE A 22 -11.18 4.61 3.73
CA PHE A 22 -11.87 5.66 2.99
C PHE A 22 -13.38 5.48 2.95
N GLU A 23 -13.87 4.27 2.71
CA GLU A 23 -15.31 3.98 2.66
C GLU A 23 -15.98 4.21 4.02
N LYS A 24 -15.32 3.81 5.12
CA LYS A 24 -15.82 4.06 6.48
C LYS A 24 -15.83 5.54 6.85
N PHE A 25 -14.87 6.33 6.37
CA PHE A 25 -14.74 7.74 6.74
C PHE A 25 -15.55 8.68 5.83
N TYR A 26 -15.52 8.44 4.52
CA TYR A 26 -16.14 9.30 3.49
C TYR A 26 -17.43 8.73 2.92
N GLY A 27 -17.82 7.50 3.27
CA GLY A 27 -18.97 6.82 2.67
C GLY A 27 -18.68 6.36 1.24
N GLU A 28 -19.72 6.34 0.39
CA GLU A 28 -19.66 5.79 -0.98
C GLU A 28 -18.55 6.40 -1.83
N ILE A 29 -18.27 7.71 -1.69
CA ILE A 29 -17.22 8.38 -2.46
C ILE A 29 -15.80 7.88 -2.12
N GLY A 30 -15.63 7.23 -0.97
CA GLY A 30 -14.37 6.63 -0.54
C GLY A 30 -14.15 5.20 -1.06
N GLN A 31 -15.16 4.59 -1.67
CA GLN A 31 -15.08 3.21 -2.13
C GLN A 31 -13.99 3.05 -3.20
N GLY A 32 -13.10 2.07 -3.00
CA GLY A 32 -12.01 1.77 -3.94
C GLY A 32 -10.88 2.81 -4.02
N PHE A 33 -10.87 3.83 -3.16
CA PHE A 33 -9.87 4.91 -3.21
C PHE A 33 -8.52 4.54 -2.58
N THR A 34 -8.43 3.42 -1.87
CA THR A 34 -7.17 2.96 -1.25
C THR A 34 -6.10 2.67 -2.30
N HIS A 35 -4.88 3.15 -2.08
CA HIS A 35 -3.75 2.91 -2.97
C HIS A 35 -3.12 1.55 -2.70
N ILE A 36 -2.53 0.93 -3.73
CA ILE A 36 -1.75 -0.31 -3.60
C ILE A 36 -0.28 0.02 -3.83
N HIS A 37 0.53 -0.18 -2.80
CA HIS A 37 1.95 0.15 -2.77
C HIS A 37 2.82 -1.11 -2.93
N HIS A 38 3.90 -1.01 -3.69
CA HIS A 38 4.90 -2.08 -3.84
C HIS A 38 5.96 -1.95 -2.75
N LEU A 39 6.15 -3.00 -1.96
CA LEU A 39 7.16 -3.06 -0.88
C LEU A 39 8.59 -3.16 -1.42
N ILE A 40 8.75 -3.76 -2.61
CA ILE A 40 10.01 -3.87 -3.32
C ILE A 40 9.99 -2.84 -4.45
N SER A 41 11.07 -2.07 -4.60
CA SER A 41 11.15 -1.09 -5.67
C SER A 41 11.10 -1.78 -7.03
N LEU A 42 10.23 -1.31 -7.92
CA LEU A 42 10.18 -1.77 -9.31
C LEU A 42 11.52 -1.59 -10.04
N SER A 43 12.39 -0.70 -9.58
CA SER A 43 13.73 -0.51 -10.14
C SER A 43 14.72 -1.62 -9.75
N GLN A 44 14.40 -2.41 -8.72
CA GLN A 44 15.19 -3.56 -8.26
C GLN A 44 14.66 -4.88 -8.84
N ILE A 45 13.51 -4.82 -9.50
CA ILE A 45 12.83 -5.92 -10.17
C ILE A 45 13.44 -6.04 -11.57
N ASN A 46 14.27 -7.06 -11.80
CA ASN A 46 14.75 -7.40 -13.13
C ASN A 46 13.56 -7.74 -14.06
N GLN A 47 13.76 -7.68 -15.38
CA GLN A 47 12.70 -7.88 -16.38
C GLN A 47 11.91 -9.20 -16.28
N GLU A 48 12.43 -10.19 -15.52
CA GLU A 48 11.81 -11.51 -15.35
C GLU A 48 11.01 -11.67 -14.04
N TYR A 49 10.97 -10.67 -13.16
CA TYR A 49 10.32 -10.84 -11.87
C TYR A 49 8.80 -10.68 -11.96
N GLU A 50 8.10 -11.72 -11.51
CA GLU A 50 6.66 -11.75 -11.36
C GLU A 50 6.26 -11.11 -10.03
N VAL A 51 5.34 -10.14 -10.06
CA VAL A 51 4.82 -9.50 -8.84
C VAL A 51 3.84 -10.46 -8.15
N TYR A 52 4.15 -10.87 -6.93
CA TYR A 52 3.32 -11.69 -6.06
C TYR A 52 2.45 -10.79 -5.16
N PRO A 53 1.13 -10.68 -5.42
CA PRO A 53 0.27 -9.67 -4.79
C PRO A 53 0.26 -9.68 -3.26
N VAL A 54 0.32 -10.87 -2.66
CA VAL A 54 0.28 -11.03 -1.21
C VAL A 54 1.63 -10.67 -0.58
N GLN A 55 2.73 -10.93 -1.27
CA GLN A 55 4.07 -10.72 -0.72
C GLN A 55 4.52 -9.29 -0.96
N ASP A 56 4.28 -8.75 -2.15
CA ASP A 56 4.94 -7.53 -2.60
C ASP A 56 4.06 -6.28 -2.51
N LEU A 57 2.76 -6.44 -2.30
CA LEU A 57 1.82 -5.32 -2.32
C LEU A 57 1.15 -5.12 -0.96
N ARG A 58 0.88 -3.86 -0.59
CA ARG A 58 0.05 -3.51 0.57
C ARG A 58 -0.91 -2.37 0.26
N PRO A 59 -2.16 -2.44 0.77
CA PRO A 59 -3.07 -1.30 0.73
C PRO A 59 -2.58 -0.19 1.67
N VAL A 60 -2.50 1.05 1.19
CA VAL A 60 -2.09 2.22 1.97
C VAL A 60 -2.95 3.44 1.60
N CYS A 61 -3.15 4.36 2.53
CA CYS A 61 -3.78 5.64 2.20
C CYS A 61 -2.79 6.55 1.46
N PRO A 62 -3.27 7.54 0.66
CA PRO A 62 -2.44 8.52 -0.03
C PRO A 62 -1.44 9.24 0.89
N ASN A 63 -1.82 9.54 2.14
CA ASN A 63 -0.94 10.22 3.09
C ASN A 63 0.24 9.34 3.52
N CYS A 64 -0.03 8.08 3.91
CA CYS A 64 1.05 7.13 4.25
C CYS A 64 1.91 6.82 3.02
N HIS A 65 1.29 6.67 1.84
CA HIS A 65 2.01 6.44 0.58
C HIS A 65 2.98 7.59 0.28
N ALA A 66 2.52 8.84 0.45
CA ALA A 66 3.38 10.00 0.29
C ALA A 66 4.55 9.97 1.28
N MET A 67 4.29 9.65 2.56
CA MET A 67 5.34 9.59 3.59
C MET A 67 6.38 8.51 3.32
N ILE A 68 5.96 7.32 2.86
CA ILE A 68 6.87 6.25 2.43
C ILE A 68 7.89 6.77 1.42
N HIS A 69 7.43 7.55 0.43
CA HIS A 69 8.27 8.06 -0.65
C HIS A 69 8.95 9.40 -0.36
N ARG A 70 8.92 9.92 0.88
CA ARG A 70 9.66 11.16 1.24
C ARG A 70 11.17 10.98 1.32
N LYS A 71 11.67 9.74 1.24
CA LYS A 71 13.10 9.38 1.26
C LYS A 71 13.43 8.44 0.09
N ASN A 72 14.69 8.44 -0.33
CA ASN A 72 15.26 7.43 -1.22
C ASN A 72 16.51 6.80 -0.55
N PRO A 73 16.55 5.47 -0.29
CA PRO A 73 15.47 4.50 -0.51
C PRO A 73 14.20 4.84 0.31
N PRO A 74 13.00 4.45 -0.17
CA PRO A 74 11.74 4.68 0.54
C PRO A 74 11.76 4.10 1.95
N TYR A 75 10.97 4.68 2.85
CA TYR A 75 10.73 4.06 4.15
C TYR A 75 9.99 2.74 3.99
N THR A 76 10.28 1.77 4.86
CA THR A 76 9.45 0.58 4.97
C THR A 76 8.12 0.93 5.66
N ILE A 77 7.10 0.10 5.46
CA ILE A 77 5.83 0.23 6.19
C ILE A 77 6.06 0.24 7.71
N GLU A 78 6.90 -0.65 8.21
CA GLU A 78 7.20 -0.74 9.64
C GLU A 78 7.89 0.51 10.17
N GLN A 79 8.77 1.14 9.37
CA GLN A 79 9.36 2.43 9.74
C GLN A 79 8.31 3.53 9.87
N ILE A 80 7.33 3.60 8.96
CA ILE A 80 6.25 4.60 9.08
C ILE A 80 5.33 4.28 10.25
N LYS A 81 5.01 3.01 10.51
CA LYS A 81 4.22 2.61 11.69
C LYS A 81 4.88 3.08 12.98
N ASN A 82 6.18 2.83 13.15
CA ASN A 82 6.94 3.24 14.33
C ASN A 82 7.00 4.78 14.54
N ILE A 83 6.74 5.58 13.51
CA ILE A 83 6.68 7.06 13.63
C ILE A 83 5.30 7.53 14.12
N LEU A 84 4.26 6.71 13.91
CA LEU A 84 2.88 7.04 14.29
C LEU A 84 2.49 6.55 15.69
N GLU A 85 3.34 5.74 16.33
CA GLU A 85 3.25 5.33 17.73
C GLU A 85 3.78 6.42 18.68
#